data_AF-A0A8I0HAQ2-F1
#
_entry.id   AF-A0A8I0HAQ2-F1
#
_cell.length_a   1.000
_cell.length_b   1.000
_cell.length_c   1.000
_cell.angle_alpha   90.00
_cell.angle_beta   90.00
_cell.angle_gamma   90.00
#
_symmetry.space_group_name_H-M   'P 1'
#
loop_
_entity.id
_entity.type
_entity.pdbx_description
1 polymer ?
#
loop_
_entity_poly.entity_id
_entity_poly.type
_entity_poly.pdbx_seq_one_letter_code
_entity_poly.pdbx_strand_id
1 'polypeptide(L)'
;ANLSLAGKLKFAEARNRGLEGQFTGNAGLSRLVTVDQVTRQPFVNWGDLSLKGVRVNLSPLSVVVDQVTLNNLMARVILSSKGRLN
;
A
#
# COMPACT_ATOMS: atom_id res chain seq x y z
N ALA A 1 0.50 -11.53 -1.08
CA ALA A 1 -0.43 -10.45 -0.73
C ALA A 1 -1.54 -10.36 -1.76
N ASN A 2 -2.75 -9.92 -1.36
CA ASN A 2 -3.82 -9.64 -2.32
C ASN A 2 -4.12 -8.16 -2.32
N LEU A 3 -4.17 -7.60 -3.52
CA LEU A 3 -4.60 -6.23 -3.77
C LEU A 3 -6.05 -6.23 -4.24
N SER A 4 -6.85 -5.33 -3.68
CA SER A 4 -8.24 -5.09 -4.09
C SER A 4 -8.46 -3.61 -4.35
N LEU A 5 -9.20 -3.31 -5.41
CA LEU A 5 -9.58 -1.96 -5.80
C LEU A 5 -11.06 -1.95 -6.14
N ALA A 6 -11.81 -1.01 -5.57
CA ALA A 6 -13.22 -0.81 -5.87
C ALA A 6 -13.46 0.67 -6.08
N GLY A 7 -13.71 1.10 -7.32
CA GLY A 7 -13.82 2.52 -7.63
C GLY A 7 -13.99 2.80 -9.11
N LYS A 8 -13.88 4.09 -9.44
CA LYS A 8 -13.96 4.59 -10.80
C LYS A 8 -12.58 5.04 -11.25
N LEU A 9 -12.17 4.61 -12.42
CA LEU A 9 -11.01 5.10 -13.14
C LEU A 9 -11.48 5.98 -14.30
N LYS A 10 -10.94 7.19 -14.39
CA LYS A 10 -11.03 8.04 -15.57
C LYS A 10 -9.63 8.15 -16.17
N PHE A 11 -9.52 7.96 -17.47
CA PHE A 11 -8.28 8.16 -18.20
C PHE A 11 -8.57 8.95 -19.47
N ALA A 12 -7.64 9.82 -19.85
CA ALA A 12 -7.69 10.58 -21.09
C ALA A 12 -6.27 10.84 -21.59
N GLU A 13 -6.11 10.86 -22.91
CA GLU A 13 -4.92 11.41 -23.54
C GLU A 13 -5.02 12.94 -23.52
N ALA A 14 -4.08 13.58 -22.85
CA ALA A 14 -4.05 15.03 -22.76
C ALA A 14 -3.58 15.63 -24.09
N ARG A 15 -4.09 16.82 -24.41
CA ARG A 15 -3.84 17.53 -25.67
C ARG A 15 -2.36 17.79 -25.97
N ASN A 16 -1.49 17.70 -24.95
CA ASN A 16 -0.04 17.88 -25.00
C ASN A 16 0.76 16.56 -24.99
N ARG A 17 0.14 15.41 -25.29
CA ARG A 17 0.71 14.05 -25.16
C ARG A 17 1.00 13.63 -23.71
N GLY A 18 0.43 14.32 -22.72
CA GLY A 18 0.42 13.87 -21.33
C GLY A 18 -0.67 12.83 -21.08
N LEU A 19 -0.58 12.09 -19.98
CA LEU A 19 -1.66 11.21 -19.51
C LEU A 19 -2.44 11.92 -18.41
N GLU A 20 -3.74 12.12 -18.61
CA GLU A 20 -4.65 12.51 -17.55
C GLU A 20 -5.29 11.25 -16.96
N GLY A 21 -5.14 11.06 -15.66
CA GLY A 21 -5.71 9.92 -14.94
C GLY A 21 -6.26 10.35 -13.60
N GLN A 22 -7.47 9.89 -13.29
CA GLN A 22 -8.09 10.06 -11.99
C GLN A 22 -8.66 8.75 -11.48
N PHE A 23 -8.38 8.42 -10.22
CA PHE A 23 -9.01 7.32 -9.51
C PHE A 23 -9.80 7.87 -8.32
N THR A 24 -11.00 7.35 -8.10
CA THR A 24 -11.76 7.59 -6.86
C THR A 24 -12.41 6.30 -6.40
N GLY A 25 -12.11 5.88 -5.17
CA GLY A 25 -12.66 4.66 -4.61
C GLY A 25 -11.94 4.18 -3.35
N ASN A 26 -12.02 2.88 -3.09
CA ASN A 26 -11.39 2.23 -1.96
C ASN A 26 -10.30 1.27 -2.47
N ALA A 27 -9.29 1.06 -1.63
CA ALA A 27 -8.22 0.12 -1.88
C ALA A 27 -7.95 -0.73 -0.63
N GLY A 28 -7.55 -1.98 -0.83
CA GLY A 28 -7.22 -2.89 0.26
C GLY A 28 -6.04 -3.77 -0.09
N LEU A 29 -5.14 -3.98 0.87
CA LEU A 29 -4.01 -4.91 0.80
C LEU A 29 -4.11 -5.88 1.97
N SER A 30 -4.19 -7.17 1.68
CA SER A 30 -4.29 -8.23 2.69
C SER A 30 -3.17 -9.25 2.56
N ARG A 31 -2.88 -9.95 3.66
CA ARG A 31 -1.89 -11.04 3.71
C ARG A 31 -0.52 -10.59 3.18
N LEU A 32 -0.06 -9.42 3.61
CA LEU A 32 1.29 -8.96 3.27
C LEU A 32 2.28 -9.63 4.22
N VAL A 33 3.09 -10.52 3.66
CA VAL A 33 4.21 -11.15 4.35
C VAL A 33 5.47 -10.61 3.71
N THR A 34 6.29 -9.91 4.49
CA THR A 34 7.65 -9.54 4.07
C THR A 34 8.63 -10.56 4.62
N VAL A 35 9.67 -10.84 3.84
CA VAL A 35 10.71 -11.81 4.17
C VAL A 35 12.00 -11.04 4.41
N ASP A 36 12.68 -11.34 5.51
CA ASP A 36 14.03 -10.82 5.74
C ASP A 36 15.00 -11.48 4.76
N GLN A 37 15.80 -10.68 4.04
CA GLN A 37 16.67 -11.19 2.98
C GLN A 37 17.88 -11.99 3.50
N VAL A 38 18.27 -11.79 4.76
CA VAL A 38 19.46 -12.40 5.38
C VAL A 38 19.13 -13.79 5.95
N THR A 39 18.00 -13.90 6.64
CA THR A 39 17.54 -15.09 7.35
C THR A 39 16.51 -15.89 6.55
N ARG A 40 15.92 -15.30 5.50
CA ARG A 40 14.80 -15.85 4.72
C ARG A 40 13.57 -16.22 5.57
N GLN A 41 13.46 -15.65 6.78
CA GLN A 41 12.32 -15.84 7.64
C GLN A 41 11.29 -14.72 7.44
N PRO A 42 9.98 -14.99 7.60
CA PRO A 42 8.95 -13.96 7.64
C PRO A 42 9.25 -12.95 8.77
N PHE A 43 9.39 -11.66 8.43
CA PHE A 43 9.81 -10.60 9.34
C PHE A 43 8.65 -9.70 9.77
N VAL A 44 7.78 -9.34 8.82
CA VAL A 44 6.57 -8.57 9.10
C VAL A 44 5.37 -9.20 8.42
N ASN A 45 4.30 -9.38 9.18
CA ASN A 45 3.00 -9.81 8.68
C ASN A 45 1.98 -8.71 8.94
N TRP A 46 1.46 -8.09 7.88
CA TRP A 46 0.32 -7.18 7.98
C TRP A 46 -0.92 -7.98 7.58
N GLY A 47 -1.86 -8.13 8.52
CA GLY A 47 -3.12 -8.82 8.26
C GLY A 47 -3.90 -8.12 7.14
N ASP A 48 -4.36 -6.89 7.40
CA ASP A 48 -5.18 -6.13 6.45
C ASP A 48 -4.94 -4.61 6.57
N LEU A 49 -4.58 -3.99 5.45
CA LEU A 49 -4.56 -2.54 5.24
C LEU A 49 -5.75 -2.15 4.37
N SER A 50 -6.63 -1.29 4.87
CA SER A 50 -7.78 -0.75 4.15
C SER A 50 -7.66 0.77 4.03
N LEU A 51 -7.82 1.27 2.80
CA LEU A 51 -7.88 2.69 2.46
C LEU A 51 -9.28 3.01 1.95
N LYS A 52 -9.95 3.98 2.58
CA LYS A 52 -11.27 4.46 2.14
C LYS A 52 -11.17 5.90 1.63
N GLY A 53 -11.98 6.20 0.61
CA GLY A 53 -12.04 7.55 0.03
C GLY A 53 -10.76 7.97 -0.69
N VAL A 54 -10.05 7.00 -1.28
CA VAL A 54 -8.84 7.26 -2.06
C VAL A 54 -9.19 8.08 -3.29
N ARG A 55 -8.53 9.23 -3.45
CA ARG A 55 -8.59 10.08 -4.64
C ARG A 55 -7.19 10.31 -5.16
N VAL A 56 -6.92 9.87 -6.38
CA VAL A 56 -5.64 10.06 -7.07
C VAL A 56 -5.87 10.89 -8.31
N ASN A 57 -5.05 11.92 -8.53
CA ASN A 57 -4.91 12.60 -9.83
C ASN A 57 -3.47 12.42 -10.30
N LEU A 58 -3.25 12.19 -11.59
CA LEU A 58 -1.90 12.03 -12.15
C LEU A 58 -1.27 13.34 -12.64
N SER A 59 -2.07 14.39 -12.89
CA SER A 59 -1.60 15.66 -13.42
C SER A 59 -2.38 16.85 -12.85
N PRO A 60 -1.83 17.58 -11.85
CA PRO A 60 -0.62 17.24 -11.09
C PRO A 60 -0.83 15.98 -10.23
N LEU A 61 0.26 15.26 -9.92
CA LEU A 61 0.20 14.09 -9.05
C LEU A 61 -0.30 14.52 -7.66
N SER A 62 -1.45 14.00 -7.25
CA SER A 62 -1.99 14.18 -5.90
C SER A 62 -2.67 12.91 -5.43
N VAL A 63 -2.54 12.62 -4.13
CA VAL A 63 -3.17 11.48 -3.48
C VAL A 63 -3.80 11.97 -2.19
N VAL A 64 -5.09 11.74 -2.02
CA VAL A 64 -5.84 12.00 -0.79
C VAL A 64 -6.49 10.70 -0.35
N VAL A 65 -6.44 10.44 0.95
CA VAL A 65 -7.10 9.28 1.56
C VAL A 65 -7.86 9.78 2.78
N ASP A 66 -9.15 9.49 2.82
CA ASP A 66 -10.01 9.99 3.91
C ASP A 66 -9.83 9.15 5.18
N GLN A 67 -9.63 7.83 5.04
CA GLN A 67 -9.40 6.94 6.18
C GLN A 67 -8.39 5.84 5.83
N VAL A 68 -7.47 5.62 6.79
CA VAL A 68 -6.53 4.50 6.79
C VAL A 68 -6.86 3.61 7.98
N THR A 69 -6.94 2.30 7.76
CA THR A 69 -7.12 1.31 8.83
C THR A 69 -6.17 0.15 8.63
N LEU A 70 -5.41 -0.15 9.68
CA LEU A 70 -4.47 -1.26 9.73
C LEU A 70 -4.90 -2.20 10.84
N ASN A 71 -5.23 -3.44 10.48
CA ASN A 71 -5.62 -4.48 11.42
C ASN A 71 -4.57 -5.58 11.46
N ASN A 72 -4.43 -6.20 12.64
CA ASN A 72 -3.57 -7.37 12.85
C ASN A 72 -2.12 -7.14 12.39
N LEU A 73 -1.55 -5.98 12.73
CA LEU A 73 -0.13 -5.69 12.52
C LEU A 73 0.70 -6.56 13.46
N MET A 74 1.51 -7.47 12.89
CA MET A 74 2.51 -8.22 13.64
C MET A 74 3.90 -7.99 13.03
N ALA A 75 4.74 -7.27 13.76
CA ALA A 75 6.17 -7.15 13.46
C ALA A 75 6.95 -8.01 14.45
N ARG A 76 7.82 -8.89 13.96
CA ARG A 76 8.74 -9.63 14.82
C ARG A 76 10.09 -8.93 14.84
N VAL A 77 10.45 -8.38 15.99
CA VAL A 77 11.80 -7.85 16.21
C VAL A 77 12.72 -9.02 16.56
N ILE A 78 13.75 -9.28 15.73
CA ILE A 78 14.74 -10.31 16.02
C ILE A 78 15.92 -9.65 16.74
N LEU A 79 16.05 -9.88 18.05
CA LEU A 79 17.25 -9.52 18.80
C LEU A 79 18.37 -10.49 18.44
N SER A 80 19.42 -9.99 17.78
CA SER A 80 20.65 -10.77 17.61
C SER A 80 21.31 -10.99 18.98
N SER A 81 22.03 -12.10 19.15
CA SER A 81 22.81 -12.40 20.37
C SER A 81 23.90 -11.35 20.69
N LYS A 82 24.12 -10.38 19.79
CA LYS A 82 25.04 -9.25 19.92
C LYS A 82 24.34 -7.92 20.29
N GLY A 83 23.05 -7.93 20.60
CA GLY A 83 22.30 -6.74 21.06
C GLY A 83 21.99 -5.71 19.97
N ARG A 84 22.09 -6.08 18.69
CA ARG A 84 21.72 -5.20 17.56
C ARG A 84 20.31 -5.53 17.06
N LEU A 85 19.51 -4.48 16.91
CA LEU A 85 18.17 -4.50 16.28
C LEU A 85 18.34 -4.40 14.76
N ASN A 86 17.66 -5.29 14.02
CA ASN A 86 17.39 -5.17 12.59
C ASN A 86 15.88 -5.06 12.37
#